data_AF-A0A9D8D787-F1
#
_entry.id   AF-A0A9D8D787-F1
#
_cell.length_a   1.000
_cell.length_b   1.000
_cell.length_c   1.000
_cell.angle_alpha   90.00
_cell.angle_beta   90.00
_cell.angle_gamma   90.00
#
_symmetry.space_group_name_H-M   'P 1'
#
loop_
_entity.id
_entity.type
_entity.pdbx_description
1 polymer ?
#
loop_
_entity_poly.entity_id
_entity_poly.type
_entity_poly.pdbx_seq_one_letter_code
_entity_poly.pdbx_strand_id
1 'polypeptide(L)'
;MSGEQDCSGELLGTTLVTWMVDNRPALDEKMKEEGSKALIQEFMAAEGGQGLPTPEERLDRARQASARAWLRHLAAAIQVNWSVAPADCTSAMDKWLASGEERLEALRLDEESKAEQRGRAADPGDDHREVELRSLGRLFAEGIGTTCHPGGDDGPSFAKRVTDWQSEHLLRNRELVDDAIARTTPEGLSGSDVAAPLWERAPETARAREAALLWARVQFLTAAIAEALMAAGPPRLDTADA
;
A
#
# COMPACT_ATOMS: atom_id res chain seq x y z
N MET A 1 13.50 6.95 -37.69
CA MET A 1 13.57 7.58 -36.36
C MET A 1 12.73 6.75 -35.43
N SER A 2 13.33 5.70 -34.87
CA SER A 2 12.74 4.88 -33.82
C SER A 2 12.75 5.72 -32.55
N GLY A 3 11.58 6.18 -32.13
CA GLY A 3 11.43 6.76 -30.79
C GLY A 3 11.74 5.65 -29.80
N GLU A 4 12.84 5.78 -29.07
CA GLU A 4 13.00 5.05 -27.82
C GLU A 4 11.79 5.41 -26.97
N GLN A 5 10.84 4.48 -26.83
CA GLN A 5 9.89 4.55 -25.74
C GLN A 5 10.76 4.56 -24.49
N ASP A 6 10.71 5.66 -23.73
CA ASP A 6 11.28 5.73 -22.40
C ASP A 6 10.64 4.63 -21.55
N CYS A 7 11.27 3.46 -21.54
CA CYS A 7 10.93 2.33 -20.69
C CYS A 7 11.44 2.60 -19.26
N SER A 8 11.16 3.80 -18.74
CA SER A 8 11.57 4.20 -17.40
C SER A 8 10.51 3.80 -16.37
N GLY A 9 10.95 3.43 -15.16
CA GLY A 9 10.03 3.18 -14.05
C GLY A 9 9.22 4.43 -13.69
N GLU A 10 9.78 5.62 -13.89
CA GLU A 10 9.07 6.89 -13.74
C GLU A 10 7.83 7.02 -14.64
N LEU A 11 7.93 6.66 -15.92
CA LEU A 11 6.80 6.71 -16.85
C LEU A 11 5.72 5.71 -16.44
N LEU A 12 6.10 4.48 -16.11
CA LEU A 12 5.15 3.46 -15.64
C LEU A 12 4.50 3.91 -14.33
N GLY A 13 5.27 4.41 -13.36
CA GLY A 13 4.76 4.89 -12.08
C GLY A 13 3.73 6.01 -12.24
N THR A 14 4.01 6.98 -13.11
CA THR A 14 3.07 8.07 -13.44
C THR A 14 1.79 7.54 -14.09
N THR A 15 1.94 6.58 -15.01
CA THR A 15 0.80 5.94 -15.70
C THR A 15 -0.09 5.18 -14.71
N LEU A 16 0.51 4.42 -13.79
CA LEU A 16 -0.21 3.69 -12.76
C LEU A 16 -0.98 4.64 -11.83
N VAL A 17 -0.34 5.70 -11.32
CA VAL A 17 -1.01 6.69 -10.47
C VAL A 17 -2.15 7.38 -11.21
N THR A 18 -1.93 7.78 -12.46
CA THR A 18 -2.97 8.41 -13.30
C THR A 18 -4.16 7.47 -13.48
N TRP A 19 -3.91 6.22 -13.84
CA TRP A 19 -4.96 5.21 -13.97
C TRP A 19 -5.73 5.03 -12.65
N MET A 20 -5.03 4.97 -11.51
CA MET A 20 -5.68 4.80 -10.21
C MET A 20 -6.61 5.97 -9.87
N VAL A 21 -6.23 7.19 -10.22
CA VAL A 21 -7.06 8.40 -10.05
C VAL A 21 -8.27 8.37 -11.00
N ASP A 22 -8.05 8.08 -12.29
CA ASP A 22 -9.11 8.06 -13.30
C ASP A 22 -10.14 6.95 -13.05
N ASN A 23 -9.73 5.86 -12.39
CA ASN A 23 -10.57 4.71 -12.08
C ASN A 23 -11.04 4.69 -10.61
N ARG A 24 -11.10 5.85 -9.96
CA ARG A 24 -11.57 6.00 -8.58
C ARG A 24 -12.92 5.33 -8.26
N PRO A 25 -13.94 5.34 -9.15
CA PRO A 25 -15.19 4.63 -8.87
C PRO A 25 -14.99 3.12 -8.59
N ALA A 26 -14.01 2.47 -9.24
CA ALA A 26 -13.71 1.06 -8.98
C ALA A 26 -13.06 0.84 -7.61
N LEU A 27 -12.25 1.81 -7.15
CA LEU A 27 -11.71 1.81 -5.79
C LEU A 27 -12.82 1.96 -4.75
N ASP A 28 -13.79 2.85 -5.00
CA ASP A 28 -14.92 3.07 -4.08
C ASP A 28 -15.75 1.78 -3.90
N GLU A 29 -15.97 1.01 -4.98
CA GLU A 29 -16.62 -0.31 -4.89
C GLU A 29 -15.77 -1.31 -4.08
N LYS A 30 -14.46 -1.38 -4.31
CA LYS A 30 -13.56 -2.23 -3.50
C LYS A 30 -13.56 -1.84 -2.01
N MET A 31 -13.61 -0.55 -1.69
CA MET A 31 -13.72 -0.06 -0.32
C MET A 31 -15.04 -0.49 0.34
N LYS A 32 -16.17 -0.44 -0.40
CA LYS A 32 -17.46 -0.95 0.09
C LYS A 32 -17.42 -2.45 0.34
N GLU A 33 -16.82 -3.22 -0.56
CA GLU A 33 -16.67 -4.67 -0.41
C GLU A 33 -15.84 -5.02 0.83
N GLU A 34 -14.68 -4.40 1.02
CA GLU A 34 -13.82 -4.65 2.18
C GLU A 34 -14.47 -4.18 3.49
N GLY A 35 -15.15 -3.02 3.48
CA GLY A 35 -15.94 -2.56 4.63
C GLY A 35 -17.08 -3.50 4.99
N SER A 36 -17.76 -4.07 4.00
CA SER A 36 -18.83 -5.06 4.22
C SER A 36 -18.29 -6.36 4.82
N LYS A 37 -17.13 -6.84 4.36
CA LYS A 37 -16.47 -8.02 4.94
C LYS A 37 -16.10 -7.80 6.40
N ALA A 38 -15.56 -6.64 6.74
CA ALA A 38 -15.23 -6.29 8.12
C ALA A 38 -16.48 -6.34 9.01
N LEU A 39 -17.60 -5.77 8.57
CA LEU A 39 -18.87 -5.81 9.30
C LEU A 39 -19.40 -7.24 9.49
N ILE A 40 -19.30 -8.10 8.47
CA ILE A 40 -19.71 -9.51 8.57
C ILE A 40 -18.86 -10.23 9.61
N GLN A 41 -17.54 -10.00 9.64
CA GLN A 41 -16.65 -10.59 10.66
C GLN A 41 -17.01 -10.14 12.07
N GLU A 42 -17.40 -8.87 12.26
CA GLU A 42 -17.90 -8.37 13.55
C GLU A 42 -19.16 -9.10 14.01
N PHE A 43 -20.11 -9.29 13.08
CA PHE A 43 -21.34 -10.01 13.36
C PHE A 43 -21.06 -11.47 13.75
N MET A 44 -20.22 -12.17 13.01
CA MET A 44 -19.82 -13.56 13.30
C MET A 44 -19.12 -13.68 14.65
N ALA A 45 -18.24 -12.73 15.01
CA ALA A 45 -17.57 -12.72 16.31
C ALA A 45 -18.60 -12.56 17.46
N ALA A 46 -19.53 -11.62 17.30
CA ALA A 46 -20.59 -11.36 18.27
C ALA A 46 -21.52 -12.57 18.47
N GLU A 47 -21.91 -13.26 17.38
CA GLU A 47 -22.70 -14.49 17.45
C GLU A 47 -21.91 -15.65 18.09
N GLY A 48 -20.59 -15.69 17.89
CA GLY A 48 -19.68 -16.68 18.49
C GLY A 48 -19.36 -16.46 19.97
N GLY A 49 -19.95 -15.43 20.61
CA GLY A 49 -19.69 -15.12 22.02
C GLY A 49 -18.34 -14.45 22.28
N GLN A 50 -17.58 -14.13 21.23
CA GLN A 50 -16.45 -13.21 21.31
C GLN A 50 -17.07 -11.81 21.35
N GLY A 51 -16.86 -11.06 22.43
CA GLY A 51 -17.47 -9.74 22.59
C GLY A 51 -17.28 -8.85 21.36
N LEU A 52 -18.20 -7.89 21.15
CA LEU A 52 -18.08 -6.94 20.05
C LEU A 52 -16.73 -6.20 20.12
N PRO A 53 -16.07 -5.97 18.97
CA PRO A 53 -14.81 -5.25 18.96
C PRO A 53 -14.99 -3.83 19.48
N THR A 54 -13.96 -3.34 20.16
CA THR A 54 -13.89 -1.97 20.67
C THR A 54 -13.91 -0.96 19.53
N PRO A 55 -14.28 0.32 19.78
CA PRO A 55 -14.26 1.34 18.74
C PRO A 55 -12.88 1.50 18.06
N GLU A 56 -11.80 1.30 18.81
CA GLU A 56 -10.42 1.36 18.32
C GLU A 56 -10.13 0.18 17.37
N GLU A 57 -10.47 -1.05 17.77
CA GLU A 57 -10.32 -2.24 16.92
C GLU A 57 -11.13 -2.13 15.62
N ARG A 58 -12.32 -1.52 15.65
CA ARG A 58 -13.11 -1.27 14.44
C ARG A 58 -12.47 -0.25 13.52
N LEU A 59 -11.88 0.80 14.09
CA LEU A 59 -11.17 1.82 13.32
C LEU A 59 -9.95 1.21 12.61
N ASP A 60 -9.18 0.39 13.31
CA ASP A 60 -8.00 -0.26 12.73
C ASP A 60 -8.38 -1.28 11.66
N ARG A 61 -9.45 -2.06 11.86
CA ARG A 61 -10.00 -2.93 10.80
C ARG A 61 -10.41 -2.13 9.56
N ALA A 62 -11.09 -0.99 9.75
CA ALA A 62 -11.48 -0.12 8.63
C ALA A 62 -10.26 0.46 7.90
N ARG A 63 -9.21 0.85 8.62
CA ARG A 63 -7.93 1.32 8.07
C ARG A 63 -7.22 0.24 7.26
N GLN A 64 -7.18 -0.99 7.76
CA GLN A 64 -6.59 -2.14 7.07
C GLN A 64 -7.40 -2.52 5.82
N ALA A 65 -8.73 -2.53 5.91
CA ALA A 65 -9.63 -2.72 4.77
C ALA A 65 -9.40 -1.69 3.66
N SER A 66 -9.30 -0.40 4.03
CA SER A 66 -9.00 0.69 3.10
C SER A 66 -7.63 0.50 2.42
N ALA A 67 -6.58 0.17 3.19
CA ALA A 67 -5.26 -0.08 2.63
C ALA A 67 -5.26 -1.28 1.66
N ARG A 68 -5.94 -2.38 1.99
CA ARG A 68 -6.10 -3.54 1.09
C ARG A 68 -6.85 -3.17 -0.20
N ALA A 69 -7.90 -2.36 -0.12
CA ALA A 69 -8.62 -1.88 -1.30
C ALA A 69 -7.71 -1.09 -2.26
N TRP A 70 -6.87 -0.20 -1.72
CA TRP A 70 -5.87 0.53 -2.50
C TRP A 70 -4.85 -0.40 -3.17
N LEU A 71 -4.35 -1.41 -2.45
CA LEU A 71 -3.39 -2.36 -3.02
C LEU A 71 -4.00 -3.21 -4.14
N ARG A 72 -5.26 -3.65 -3.99
CA ARG A 72 -5.97 -4.34 -5.08
C ARG A 72 -6.25 -3.43 -6.28
N HIS A 73 -6.50 -2.15 -6.03
CA HIS A 73 -6.64 -1.15 -7.09
C HIS A 73 -5.31 -0.93 -7.84
N LEU A 74 -4.19 -0.93 -7.13
CA LEU A 74 -2.86 -0.90 -7.73
C LEU A 74 -2.57 -2.16 -8.55
N ALA A 75 -2.95 -3.37 -8.09
CA ALA A 75 -2.82 -4.59 -8.89
C ALA A 75 -3.59 -4.51 -10.22
N ALA A 76 -4.80 -3.96 -10.20
CA ALA A 76 -5.58 -3.71 -11.41
C ALA A 76 -4.88 -2.69 -12.33
N ALA A 77 -4.31 -1.63 -11.79
CA ALA A 77 -3.52 -0.67 -12.55
C ALA A 77 -2.32 -1.33 -13.24
N ILE A 78 -1.59 -2.19 -12.52
CA ILE A 78 -0.44 -2.93 -13.04
C ILE A 78 -0.87 -3.85 -14.18
N GLN A 79 -1.93 -4.65 -14.00
CA GLN A 79 -2.42 -5.54 -15.04
C GLN A 79 -2.79 -4.80 -16.33
N VAL A 80 -3.34 -3.58 -16.23
CA VAL A 80 -3.75 -2.80 -17.39
C VAL A 80 -2.57 -2.11 -18.08
N ASN A 81 -1.62 -1.57 -17.31
CA ASN A 81 -0.64 -0.62 -17.83
C ASN A 81 0.77 -1.20 -17.97
N TRP A 82 1.09 -2.31 -17.30
CA TRP A 82 2.34 -3.02 -17.52
C TRP A 82 2.12 -4.07 -18.61
N SER A 83 2.62 -3.81 -19.82
CA SER A 83 2.29 -4.55 -21.05
C SER A 83 2.57 -6.06 -21.02
N VAL A 84 3.39 -6.51 -20.08
CA VAL A 84 3.79 -7.92 -19.89
C VAL A 84 3.21 -8.52 -18.60
N ALA A 85 2.32 -7.81 -17.91
CA ALA A 85 1.62 -8.34 -16.75
C ALA A 85 0.77 -9.57 -17.14
N PRO A 86 0.71 -10.62 -16.30
CA PRO A 86 -0.22 -11.72 -16.50
C PRO A 86 -1.67 -11.25 -16.55
N ALA A 87 -2.48 -11.85 -17.43
CA ALA A 87 -3.89 -11.49 -17.61
C ALA A 87 -4.76 -11.75 -16.37
N ASP A 88 -4.28 -12.58 -15.43
CA ASP A 88 -4.94 -12.93 -14.19
C ASP A 88 -4.30 -12.27 -12.94
N CYS A 89 -3.31 -11.38 -13.13
CA CYS A 89 -2.55 -10.72 -12.06
C CYS A 89 -3.44 -10.16 -10.94
N THR A 90 -4.49 -9.39 -11.29
CA THR A 90 -5.43 -8.82 -10.31
C THR A 90 -6.10 -9.91 -9.49
N SER A 91 -6.59 -10.97 -10.13
CA SER A 91 -7.29 -12.06 -9.44
C SER A 91 -6.34 -12.90 -8.57
N ALA A 92 -5.09 -13.07 -9.01
CA ALA A 92 -4.05 -13.75 -8.24
C ALA A 92 -3.65 -12.93 -7.02
N MET A 93 -3.50 -11.61 -7.17
CA MET A 93 -3.23 -10.68 -6.08
C MET A 93 -4.38 -10.59 -5.08
N ASP A 94 -5.63 -10.64 -5.54
CA ASP A 94 -6.80 -10.68 -4.66
C ASP A 94 -6.76 -11.91 -3.74
N LYS A 95 -6.42 -13.08 -4.29
CA LYS A 95 -6.25 -14.32 -3.51
C LYS A 95 -5.07 -14.23 -2.55
N TRP A 96 -3.92 -13.76 -3.03
CA TRP A 96 -2.70 -13.60 -2.23
C TRP A 96 -2.93 -12.72 -1.01
N LEU A 97 -3.51 -11.52 -1.20
CA LEU A 97 -3.78 -10.60 -0.11
C LEU A 97 -4.84 -11.14 0.86
N ALA A 98 -5.78 -11.96 0.39
CA ALA A 98 -6.79 -12.58 1.24
C ALA A 98 -6.20 -13.70 2.12
N SER A 99 -5.25 -14.51 1.61
CA SER A 99 -4.63 -15.61 2.36
C SER A 99 -3.36 -15.21 3.12
N GLY A 100 -2.82 -14.02 2.89
CA GLY A 100 -1.51 -13.60 3.39
C GLY A 100 -1.46 -13.11 4.84
N GLU A 101 -2.43 -13.45 5.69
CA GLU A 101 -2.51 -12.92 7.07
C GLU A 101 -1.33 -13.36 7.95
N GLU A 102 -0.97 -14.65 7.95
CA GLU A 102 0.19 -15.15 8.68
C GLU A 102 1.50 -14.52 8.18
N ARG A 103 1.61 -14.34 6.84
CA ARG A 103 2.77 -13.70 6.24
C ARG A 103 2.85 -12.22 6.60
N LEU A 104 1.71 -11.52 6.63
CA LEU A 104 1.61 -10.13 7.03
C LEU A 104 2.08 -9.94 8.48
N GLU A 105 1.69 -10.83 9.38
CA GLU A 105 2.12 -10.77 10.78
C GLU A 105 3.63 -10.97 10.92
N ALA A 106 4.21 -11.92 10.20
CA ALA A 106 5.66 -12.11 10.18
C ALA A 106 6.40 -10.86 9.64
N LEU A 107 5.86 -10.21 8.60
CA LEU A 107 6.40 -8.96 8.07
C LEU A 107 6.21 -7.79 9.03
N ARG A 108 5.15 -7.78 9.83
CA ARG A 108 4.90 -6.77 10.88
C ARG A 108 5.96 -6.83 11.95
N LEU A 109 6.21 -8.02 12.52
CA LEU A 109 7.25 -8.22 13.53
C LEU A 109 8.65 -7.81 13.05
N ASP A 110 8.98 -8.08 11.78
CA ASP A 110 10.24 -7.64 11.17
C ASP A 110 10.32 -6.11 11.00
N GLU A 111 9.24 -5.46 10.57
CA GLU A 111 9.18 -4.00 10.47
C GLU A 111 9.21 -3.31 11.84
N GLU A 112 8.58 -3.89 12.88
CA GLU A 112 8.66 -3.41 14.27
C GLU A 112 10.12 -3.42 14.75
N SER A 113 10.82 -4.54 14.56
CA SER A 113 12.25 -4.64 14.93
C SER A 113 13.11 -3.61 14.21
N LYS A 114 12.86 -3.37 12.92
CA LYS A 114 13.56 -2.34 12.14
C LYS A 114 13.19 -0.91 12.56
N ALA A 115 11.95 -0.67 12.97
CA ALA A 115 11.51 0.63 13.46
C ALA A 115 12.21 0.98 14.78
N GLU A 116 12.34 0.01 15.69
CA GLU A 116 13.09 0.20 16.95
C GLU A 116 14.55 0.58 16.71
N GLN A 117 15.19 -0.02 15.70
CA GLN A 117 16.56 0.32 15.32
C GLN A 117 16.70 1.71 14.68
N ARG A 118 15.67 2.19 13.98
CA ARG A 118 15.64 3.53 13.35
C ARG A 118 15.38 4.66 14.35
N GLY A 119 14.90 4.33 15.55
CA GLY A 119 14.40 5.29 16.52
C GLY A 119 12.92 5.61 16.27
N ARG A 120 12.16 5.78 17.36
CA ARG A 120 10.72 6.04 17.35
C ARG A 120 10.42 7.48 16.92
N ALA A 121 9.34 7.69 16.19
CA ALA A 121 8.77 9.01 15.98
C ALA A 121 8.29 9.60 17.32
N ALA A 122 7.95 10.89 17.30
CA ALA A 122 7.43 11.56 18.50
C ALA A 122 6.05 11.04 18.92
N ASP A 123 5.29 10.42 18.01
CA ASP A 123 3.96 9.85 18.25
C ASP A 123 3.97 8.31 18.03
N PRO A 124 3.72 7.51 19.08
CA PRO A 124 3.61 6.04 18.97
C PRO A 124 2.52 5.55 18.01
N GLY A 125 1.44 6.32 17.81
CA GLY A 125 0.37 5.96 16.87
C GLY A 125 0.83 6.04 15.41
N ASP A 126 1.60 7.08 15.08
CA ASP A 126 2.19 7.24 13.75
C ASP A 126 3.26 6.16 13.48
N ASP A 127 4.04 5.76 14.49
CA ASP A 127 5.00 4.64 14.39
C ASP A 127 4.31 3.31 14.09
N HIS A 128 3.27 2.97 14.86
CA HIS A 128 2.51 1.74 14.65
C HIS A 128 1.90 1.72 13.24
N ARG A 129 1.30 2.84 12.82
CA ARG A 129 0.70 2.95 11.50
C ARG A 129 1.72 2.85 10.36
N GLU A 130 2.91 3.41 10.54
CA GLU A 130 3.99 3.26 9.57
C GLU A 130 4.40 1.79 9.40
N VAL A 131 4.57 1.07 10.51
CA VAL A 131 4.88 -0.37 10.49
C VAL A 131 3.81 -1.13 9.69
N GLU A 132 2.53 -0.94 10.02
CA GLU A 132 1.43 -1.62 9.32
C GLU A 132 1.47 -1.39 7.81
N LEU A 133 1.62 -0.12 7.39
CA LEU A 133 1.63 0.24 5.97
C LEU A 133 2.85 -0.29 5.24
N ARG A 134 4.02 -0.31 5.88
CA ARG A 134 5.24 -0.91 5.31
C ARG A 134 5.08 -2.43 5.15
N SER A 135 4.55 -3.11 6.15
CA SER A 135 4.34 -4.57 6.10
C SER A 135 3.32 -4.96 5.02
N LEU A 136 2.23 -4.19 4.88
CA LEU A 136 1.27 -4.37 3.79
C LEU A 136 1.90 -4.11 2.42
N GLY A 137 2.72 -3.06 2.28
CA GLY A 137 3.46 -2.77 1.05
C GLY A 137 4.43 -3.89 0.66
N ARG A 138 5.12 -4.48 1.65
CA ARG A 138 6.00 -5.64 1.44
C ARG A 138 5.22 -6.89 1.07
N LEU A 139 4.10 -7.18 1.73
CA LEU A 139 3.21 -8.28 1.36
C LEU A 139 2.73 -8.16 -0.08
N PHE A 140 2.36 -6.93 -0.49
CA PHE A 140 1.98 -6.64 -1.86
C PHE A 140 3.12 -6.90 -2.84
N ALA A 141 4.31 -6.39 -2.55
CA ALA A 141 5.49 -6.62 -3.39
C ALA A 141 5.83 -8.11 -3.51
N GLU A 142 5.78 -8.87 -2.42
CA GLU A 142 5.96 -10.33 -2.46
C GLU A 142 4.91 -11.00 -3.36
N GLY A 143 3.65 -10.56 -3.26
CA GLY A 143 2.59 -11.04 -4.13
C GLY A 143 2.87 -10.76 -5.61
N ILE A 144 3.34 -9.56 -5.95
CA ILE A 144 3.71 -9.23 -7.33
C ILE A 144 4.86 -10.12 -7.81
N GLY A 145 5.91 -10.32 -7.00
CA GLY A 145 7.00 -11.22 -7.36
C GLY A 145 6.53 -12.65 -7.58
N THR A 146 5.68 -13.17 -6.69
CA THR A 146 5.14 -14.54 -6.78
C THR A 146 4.14 -14.73 -7.90
N THR A 147 3.35 -13.72 -8.26
CA THR A 147 2.29 -13.87 -9.28
C THR A 147 2.80 -13.51 -10.67
N CYS A 148 3.68 -12.51 -10.77
CA CYS A 148 4.14 -11.97 -12.04
C CYS A 148 5.54 -12.42 -12.43
N HIS A 149 6.37 -12.90 -11.50
CA HIS A 149 7.75 -13.33 -11.73
C HIS A 149 8.59 -12.35 -12.58
N PRO A 150 8.56 -11.03 -12.30
CA PRO A 150 9.27 -10.04 -13.10
C PRO A 150 10.77 -10.37 -13.15
N GLY A 151 11.37 -10.49 -14.33
CA GLY A 151 12.77 -10.89 -14.49
C GLY A 151 13.11 -12.30 -14.00
N GLY A 152 12.11 -13.11 -13.62
CA GLY A 152 12.27 -14.38 -12.92
C GLY A 152 12.51 -14.24 -11.41
N ASP A 153 12.35 -13.04 -10.84
CA ASP A 153 12.44 -12.83 -9.38
C ASP A 153 11.29 -13.59 -8.69
N ASP A 154 11.59 -14.29 -7.61
CA ASP A 154 10.58 -14.80 -6.69
C ASP A 154 10.00 -13.66 -5.82
N GLY A 155 8.92 -13.97 -5.08
CA GLY A 155 8.26 -12.99 -4.19
C GLY A 155 9.23 -12.24 -3.27
N PRO A 156 10.02 -12.94 -2.43
CA PRO A 156 10.98 -12.30 -1.54
C PRO A 156 12.05 -11.47 -2.26
N SER A 157 12.60 -11.93 -3.39
CA SER A 157 13.63 -11.21 -4.13
C SER A 157 13.09 -9.92 -4.73
N PHE A 158 11.89 -9.96 -5.32
CA PHE A 158 11.24 -8.77 -5.85
C PHE A 158 10.88 -7.77 -4.73
N ALA A 159 10.34 -8.26 -3.61
CA ALA A 159 10.04 -7.41 -2.46
C ALA A 159 11.28 -6.74 -1.87
N LYS A 160 12.43 -7.44 -1.87
CA LYS A 160 13.71 -6.84 -1.48
C LYS A 160 14.08 -5.69 -2.40
N ARG A 161 13.98 -5.84 -3.72
CA ARG A 161 14.26 -4.77 -4.71
C ARG A 161 13.40 -3.52 -4.45
N VAL A 162 12.11 -3.72 -4.20
CA VAL A 162 11.18 -2.63 -3.86
C VAL A 162 11.61 -1.94 -2.56
N THR A 163 11.98 -2.71 -1.53
CA THR A 163 12.42 -2.19 -0.22
C THR A 163 13.74 -1.42 -0.32
N ASP A 164 14.69 -1.92 -1.13
CA ASP A 164 15.96 -1.26 -1.38
C ASP A 164 15.72 0.11 -2.04
N TRP A 165 14.88 0.15 -3.09
CA TRP A 165 14.52 1.41 -3.74
C TRP A 165 13.86 2.40 -2.78
N GLN A 166 12.92 1.92 -1.94
CA GLN A 166 12.26 2.76 -0.94
C GLN A 166 13.24 3.34 0.08
N SER A 167 14.28 2.58 0.42
CA SER A 167 15.33 3.01 1.35
C SER A 167 16.25 4.08 0.74
N GLU A 168 16.53 3.98 -0.56
CA GLU A 168 17.29 4.99 -1.31
C GLU A 168 16.50 6.30 -1.49
N HIS A 169 15.16 6.23 -1.50
CA HIS A 169 14.27 7.36 -1.78
C HIS A 169 13.48 7.86 -0.57
N LEU A 170 14.01 7.66 0.65
CA LEU A 170 13.34 8.08 1.90
C LEU A 170 13.00 9.57 1.95
N LEU A 171 13.82 10.44 1.34
CA LEU A 171 13.54 11.88 1.27
C LEU A 171 12.25 12.16 0.50
N ARG A 172 12.07 11.54 -0.67
CA ARG A 172 10.86 11.67 -1.49
C ARG A 172 9.60 11.19 -0.74
N ASN A 173 9.72 10.12 0.04
CA ASN A 173 8.62 9.66 0.89
C ASN A 173 8.25 10.69 1.98
N ARG A 174 9.24 11.36 2.59
CA ARG A 174 8.99 12.43 3.56
C ARG A 174 8.28 13.60 2.92
N GLU A 175 8.74 14.05 1.75
CA GLU A 175 8.09 15.14 0.99
C GLU A 175 6.63 14.82 0.65
N LEU A 176 6.33 13.60 0.19
CA LEU A 176 4.95 13.18 -0.10
C LEU A 176 4.06 13.17 1.15
N VAL A 177 4.61 12.76 2.29
CA VAL A 177 3.91 12.76 3.59
C VAL A 177 3.69 14.18 4.08
N ASP A 178 4.70 15.04 4.00
CA ASP A 178 4.61 16.46 4.40
C ASP A 178 3.58 17.19 3.54
N ASP A 179 3.57 16.96 2.22
CA ASP A 179 2.56 17.50 1.30
C ASP A 179 1.14 17.00 1.63
N ALA A 180 1.00 15.72 2.01
CA ALA A 180 -0.29 15.18 2.43
C ALA A 180 -0.80 15.80 3.73
N ILE A 181 0.10 16.00 4.70
CA ILE A 181 -0.21 16.71 5.94
C ILE A 181 -0.59 18.16 5.64
N ALA A 182 0.20 18.87 4.84
CA ALA A 182 -0.04 20.27 4.50
C ALA A 182 -1.41 20.47 3.83
N ARG A 183 -1.81 19.59 2.90
CA ARG A 183 -3.13 19.65 2.22
C ARG A 183 -4.32 19.39 3.14
N THR A 184 -4.12 18.69 4.24
CA THR A 184 -5.19 18.32 5.19
C THR A 184 -5.16 19.15 6.47
N THR A 185 -4.13 19.97 6.64
CA THR A 185 -4.03 20.96 7.72
C THR A 185 -4.83 22.20 7.34
N PRO A 186 -5.74 22.71 8.19
CA PRO A 186 -6.42 23.98 7.91
C PRO A 186 -5.41 25.13 7.71
N GLU A 187 -5.75 26.08 6.84
CA GLU A 187 -4.88 27.24 6.55
C GLU A 187 -4.45 27.97 7.82
N GLY A 188 -3.15 28.31 7.92
CA GLY A 188 -2.57 29.01 9.07
C GLY A 188 -2.13 28.12 10.24
N LEU A 189 -2.29 26.80 10.14
CA LEU A 189 -1.89 25.84 11.18
C LEU A 189 -0.75 24.90 10.77
N SER A 190 -0.29 24.96 9.52
CA SER A 190 0.85 24.14 9.06
C SER A 190 2.11 24.50 9.85
N GLY A 191 2.74 23.51 10.48
CA GLY A 191 3.93 23.69 11.33
C GLY A 191 3.66 24.24 12.73
N SER A 192 2.39 24.31 13.16
CA SER A 192 2.00 24.76 14.50
C SER A 192 1.76 23.57 15.45
N ASP A 193 2.24 23.66 16.69
CA ASP A 193 1.94 22.70 17.78
C ASP A 193 0.42 22.58 18.07
N VAL A 194 -0.40 23.48 17.51
CA VAL A 194 -1.86 23.52 17.65
C VAL A 194 -2.57 22.64 16.61
N ALA A 195 -1.89 22.16 15.56
CA ALA A 195 -2.49 21.31 14.52
C ALA A 195 -2.83 19.89 15.04
N ALA A 196 -1.93 19.27 15.81
CA ALA A 196 -2.12 17.94 16.39
C ALA A 196 -3.40 17.84 17.27
N PRO A 197 -3.63 18.73 18.27
CA PRO A 197 -4.84 18.66 19.10
C PRO A 197 -6.14 19.03 18.37
N LEU A 198 -6.08 19.67 17.18
CA LEU A 198 -7.27 19.92 16.36
C LEU A 198 -7.71 18.67 15.60
N TRP A 199 -6.76 17.85 15.13
CA TRP A 199 -7.07 16.58 14.48
C TRP A 199 -7.69 15.56 15.43
N GLU A 200 -7.28 15.56 16.70
CA GLU A 200 -7.87 14.72 17.74
C GLU A 200 -9.34 15.09 18.06
N ARG A 201 -9.74 16.34 17.81
CA ARG A 201 -11.05 16.88 18.20
C ARG A 201 -12.12 16.77 17.12
N ALA A 202 -11.74 16.63 15.85
CA ALA A 202 -12.67 16.56 14.72
C ALA A 202 -12.49 15.26 13.92
N PRO A 203 -13.46 14.32 14.01
CA PRO A 203 -13.37 13.01 13.33
C PRO A 203 -13.20 13.11 11.81
N GLU A 204 -13.77 14.14 11.18
CA GLU A 204 -13.67 14.37 9.73
C GLU A 204 -12.26 14.78 9.30
N THR A 205 -11.60 15.66 10.08
CA THR A 205 -10.22 16.06 9.78
C THR A 205 -9.22 14.93 10.02
N ALA A 206 -9.44 14.09 11.04
CA ALA A 206 -8.63 12.90 11.27
C ALA A 206 -8.77 11.89 10.11
N ARG A 207 -9.99 11.67 9.61
CA ARG A 207 -10.25 10.80 8.44
C ARG A 207 -9.61 11.34 7.17
N ALA A 208 -9.69 12.66 6.94
CA ALA A 208 -9.06 13.30 5.78
C ALA A 208 -7.53 13.16 5.83
N ARG A 209 -6.91 13.39 7.00
CA ARG A 209 -5.47 13.19 7.22
C ARG A 209 -5.07 11.74 6.97
N GLU A 210 -5.76 10.77 7.56
CA GLU A 210 -5.50 9.33 7.34
C GLU A 210 -5.57 8.96 5.85
N ALA A 211 -6.61 9.42 5.15
CA ALA A 211 -6.76 9.16 3.72
C ALA A 211 -5.62 9.77 2.89
N ALA A 212 -5.19 10.99 3.22
CA ALA A 212 -4.09 11.65 2.53
C ALA A 212 -2.75 10.96 2.80
N LEU A 213 -2.48 10.54 4.04
CA LEU A 213 -1.29 9.79 4.41
C LEU A 213 -1.25 8.44 3.70
N LEU A 214 -2.36 7.69 3.71
CA LEU A 214 -2.47 6.43 3.00
C LEU A 214 -2.21 6.62 1.50
N TRP A 215 -2.79 7.66 0.89
CA TRP A 215 -2.57 7.95 -0.52
C TRP A 215 -1.12 8.32 -0.84
N ALA A 216 -0.45 9.11 0.01
CA ALA A 216 0.97 9.42 -0.14
C ALA A 216 1.83 8.14 -0.12
N ARG A 217 1.54 7.22 0.81
CA ARG A 217 2.25 5.93 0.90
C ARG A 217 1.97 5.03 -0.31
N VAL A 218 0.73 5.00 -0.81
CA VAL A 218 0.38 4.25 -2.02
C VAL A 218 1.10 4.80 -3.25
N GLN A 219 1.19 6.13 -3.40
CA GLN A 219 1.97 6.74 -4.48
C GLN A 219 3.45 6.37 -4.39
N PHE A 220 4.05 6.45 -3.20
CA PHE A 220 5.44 6.09 -3.00
C PHE A 220 5.70 4.60 -3.29
N LEU A 221 4.82 3.71 -2.84
CA LEU A 221 4.87 2.28 -3.17
C LEU A 221 4.71 2.04 -4.67
N THR A 222 3.80 2.77 -5.33
CA THR A 222 3.56 2.64 -6.77
C THR A 222 4.81 2.98 -7.58
N ALA A 223 5.50 4.06 -7.20
CA ALA A 223 6.78 4.41 -7.82
C ALA A 223 7.84 3.32 -7.60
N ALA A 224 7.97 2.80 -6.38
CA ALA A 224 8.91 1.74 -6.06
C ALA A 224 8.64 0.45 -6.85
N ILE A 225 7.37 0.06 -6.97
CA ILE A 225 6.95 -1.12 -7.75
C ILE A 225 7.25 -0.90 -9.23
N ALA A 226 6.90 0.26 -9.78
CA ALA A 226 7.16 0.56 -11.20
C ALA A 226 8.65 0.49 -11.53
N GLU A 227 9.50 1.08 -10.69
CA GLU A 227 10.97 1.00 -10.84
C GLU A 227 11.47 -0.44 -10.73
N ALA A 228 10.97 -1.19 -9.75
CA ALA A 228 11.34 -2.59 -9.59
C ALA A 228 10.92 -3.46 -10.80
N LEU A 229 9.71 -3.25 -11.34
CA LEU A 229 9.21 -3.95 -12.52
C LEU A 229 10.05 -3.65 -13.76
N MET A 230 10.39 -2.38 -14.00
CA MET A 230 11.20 -1.98 -15.15
C MET A 230 12.65 -2.45 -15.03
N ALA A 231 13.22 -2.45 -13.82
CA ALA A 231 14.56 -2.94 -13.56
C ALA A 231 14.68 -4.47 -13.68
N ALA A 232 13.66 -5.21 -13.24
CA ALA A 232 13.64 -6.67 -13.35
C ALA A 232 13.37 -7.13 -14.79
N GLY A 233 12.57 -6.38 -15.54
CA GLY A 233 12.19 -6.70 -16.92
C GLY A 233 11.00 -7.68 -17.00
N PRO A 234 10.70 -8.19 -18.19
CA PRO A 234 9.53 -9.04 -18.40
C PRO A 234 9.63 -10.36 -17.62
N PRO A 235 8.49 -11.03 -17.35
CA PRO A 235 8.50 -12.35 -16.74
C PRO A 235 9.39 -13.30 -17.53
N ARG A 236 10.32 -13.98 -16.86
CA ARG A 236 11.05 -15.07 -17.50
C ARG A 236 10.08 -16.24 -17.61
N LEU A 237 9.64 -16.51 -18.83
CA LEU A 237 9.08 -17.82 -19.14
C LEU A 237 10.25 -18.79 -19.00
N ASP A 238 10.35 -19.45 -17.85
CA ASP A 238 11.17 -20.63 -17.75
C ASP A 238 10.72 -21.55 -18.88
N THR A 239 11.58 -21.70 -19.89
CA THR A 239 11.47 -22.75 -20.89
C THR A 239 11.81 -24.05 -20.18
N ALA A 240 10.91 -24.50 -19.31
CA ALA A 240 10.90 -25.85 -18.80
C ALA A 240 10.06 -26.67 -19.79
N ASP A 241 10.74 -27.63 -20.41
CA ASP A 241 10.29 -28.63 -21.38
C ASP A 241 10.29 -28.23 -22.88
N ALA A 242 11.50 -28.32 -23.46
CA ALA A 242 11.72 -28.76 -24.84
C ALA A 242 12.61 -30.01 -24.85
#